data_AF-A0A7E4VMF2-F1
#
_entry.id   AF-A0A7E4VMF2-F1
#
_cell.length_a   1.000
_cell.length_b   1.000
_cell.length_c   1.000
_cell.angle_alpha   90.00
_cell.angle_beta   90.00
_cell.angle_gamma   90.00
#
_symmetry.space_group_name_H-M   'P 1'
#
loop_
_entity.id
_entity.type
_entity.pdbx_description
1 polymer ?
#
loop_
_entity_poly.entity_id
_entity_poly.type
_entity_poly.pdbx_seq_one_letter_code
_entity_poly.pdbx_strand_id
1 'polypeptide(L)'
;MVEVEGNLSPVLGSSLVRLDGMRLKQLQSEKVYTAIDQLSRLSADTVHLRTPLTSCERLVQSDNVLYLSWEYDEEKDVSRLLGYLKVGRKKLFLYDRQMVTYEGEFLSLLDFYVHFHYQRKGIGRALFDMMLKNERVLPYQVALDNPTVTLLAFMGKTYDLTEPIWQNTNFVVFNQLFESVSKDEDKAPEGWRRPSTPRHIGNGATNTRWLEHAISGHQSKGQQTGSPVDADTSTEGTLANRAQAARLRKSHILSSKPLW
;
A
#
# COMPACT_ATOMS: atom_id res chain seq x y z
N MET A 1 19.40 9.57 0.33
CA MET A 1 19.78 8.55 -0.65
C MET A 1 20.66 7.61 0.13
N VAL A 2 20.86 6.39 -0.34
CA VAL A 2 21.80 5.49 0.33
C VAL A 2 23.01 5.33 -0.55
N GLU A 3 24.18 5.62 0.00
CA GLU A 3 25.46 5.46 -0.68
C GLU A 3 26.09 4.14 -0.21
N VAL A 4 26.66 3.40 -1.16
CA VAL A 4 27.32 2.12 -0.93
C VAL A 4 28.69 2.20 -1.61
N GLU A 5 29.74 1.90 -0.86
CA GLU A 5 31.11 1.88 -1.39
C GLU A 5 31.29 0.73 -2.39
N GLY A 6 31.84 1.09 -3.55
CA GLY A 6 32.12 0.22 -4.67
C GLY A 6 31.02 0.18 -5.72
N ASN A 7 31.34 -0.47 -6.84
CA ASN A 7 30.46 -0.62 -7.98
C ASN A 7 29.44 -1.76 -7.79
N LEU A 8 28.14 -1.42 -7.77
CA LEU A 8 27.04 -2.40 -7.72
C LEU A 8 26.61 -2.93 -9.09
N SER A 9 27.17 -2.43 -10.20
CA SER A 9 26.85 -2.86 -11.58
C SER A 9 27.00 -4.37 -11.79
N PRO A 10 28.04 -5.05 -11.27
CA PRO A 10 28.18 -6.49 -11.42
C PRO A 10 27.04 -7.30 -10.77
N VAL A 11 26.41 -6.72 -9.73
CA VAL A 11 25.37 -7.39 -8.93
C VAL A 11 23.97 -7.03 -9.42
N LEU A 12 23.70 -5.73 -9.61
CA LEU A 12 22.40 -5.19 -9.98
C LEU A 12 22.19 -5.04 -11.49
N GLY A 13 23.27 -4.98 -12.27
CA GLY A 13 23.22 -4.77 -13.71
C GLY A 13 22.87 -3.33 -14.07
N SER A 14 21.69 -3.13 -14.64
CA SER A 14 21.21 -1.80 -15.05
C SER A 14 20.82 -0.91 -13.87
N SER A 15 20.87 0.41 -14.09
CA SER A 15 20.45 1.46 -13.12
C SER A 15 19.00 1.35 -12.66
N LEU A 16 18.17 0.65 -13.43
CA LEU A 16 16.80 0.30 -13.12
C LEU A 16 16.68 -1.22 -13.11
N VAL A 17 16.28 -1.80 -11.98
CA VAL A 17 16.26 -3.26 -11.79
C VAL A 17 14.97 -3.72 -11.12
N ARG A 18 14.47 -4.87 -11.56
CA ARG A 18 13.36 -5.60 -10.94
C ARG A 18 13.91 -6.69 -10.03
N LEU A 19 13.51 -6.66 -8.77
CA LEU A 19 13.96 -7.55 -7.70
C LEU A 19 12.73 -8.24 -7.09
N ASP A 20 12.50 -9.49 -7.48
CA ASP A 20 11.56 -10.37 -6.76
C ASP A 20 12.30 -11.16 -5.66
N GLY A 21 11.53 -11.89 -4.84
CA GLY A 21 12.10 -12.67 -3.73
C GLY A 21 13.16 -13.68 -4.17
N MET A 22 13.03 -14.27 -5.37
CA MET A 22 14.01 -15.22 -5.91
C MET A 22 15.29 -14.50 -6.37
N ARG A 23 15.15 -13.39 -7.10
CA ARG A 23 16.29 -12.59 -7.54
C ARG A 23 17.07 -12.05 -6.35
N LEU A 24 16.39 -11.55 -5.32
CA LEU A 24 17.04 -11.12 -4.07
C LEU A 24 17.86 -12.25 -3.47
N LYS A 25 17.27 -13.45 -3.26
CA LYS A 25 17.99 -14.64 -2.75
C LYS A 25 19.22 -14.99 -3.57
N GLN A 26 19.20 -14.78 -4.89
CA GLN A 26 20.33 -15.04 -5.78
C GLN A 26 21.45 -13.99 -5.68
N LEU A 27 21.12 -12.72 -5.36
CA LEU A 27 22.14 -11.67 -5.24
C LEU A 27 23.15 -11.97 -4.13
N GLN A 28 22.70 -12.59 -3.02
CA GLN A 28 23.50 -12.95 -1.84
C GLN A 28 24.46 -11.82 -1.36
N SER A 29 24.09 -10.56 -1.61
CA SER A 29 24.94 -9.41 -1.34
C SER A 29 24.43 -8.67 -0.11
N GLU A 30 25.15 -8.82 1.00
CA GLU A 30 24.83 -8.14 2.27
C GLU A 30 24.84 -6.61 2.12
N LYS A 31 25.72 -6.08 1.27
CA LYS A 31 25.78 -4.64 0.94
C LYS A 31 24.47 -4.15 0.33
N VAL A 32 23.94 -4.87 -0.67
CA VAL A 32 22.68 -4.51 -1.35
C VAL A 32 21.50 -4.60 -0.38
N TYR A 33 21.47 -5.65 0.45
CA TYR A 33 20.38 -5.85 1.40
C TYR A 33 20.34 -4.72 2.43
N THR A 34 21.49 -4.41 3.02
CA THR A 34 21.62 -3.30 3.96
C THR A 34 21.24 -1.97 3.32
N ALA A 35 21.62 -1.74 2.06
CA ALA A 35 21.30 -0.51 1.36
C ALA A 35 19.79 -0.35 1.09
N ILE A 36 19.10 -1.42 0.68
CA ILE A 36 17.64 -1.42 0.50
C ILE A 36 16.93 -1.21 1.83
N ASP A 37 17.39 -1.84 2.91
CA ASP A 37 16.81 -1.69 4.25
C ASP A 37 17.00 -0.26 4.79
N GLN A 38 18.18 0.34 4.59
CA GLN A 38 18.42 1.75 4.93
C GLN A 38 17.52 2.69 4.12
N LEU A 39 17.35 2.44 2.82
CA LEU A 39 16.48 3.24 1.97
C LEU A 39 15.02 3.11 2.40
N SER A 40 14.61 1.91 2.83
CA SER A 40 13.26 1.64 3.35
C SER A 40 13.01 2.32 4.69
N ARG A 41 14.03 2.48 5.54
CA ARG A 41 13.94 3.30 6.77
C ARG A 41 13.71 4.77 6.44
N LEU A 42 14.45 5.33 5.49
CA LEU A 42 14.24 6.71 5.03
C LEU A 42 12.82 6.94 4.48
N SER A 43 12.24 5.94 3.78
CA SER A 43 10.84 5.97 3.37
C SER A 43 9.89 6.03 4.57
N ALA A 44 10.10 5.15 5.55
CA ALA A 44 9.30 5.09 6.77
C ALA A 44 9.30 6.41 7.54
N ASP A 45 10.47 7.03 7.69
CA ASP A 45 10.65 8.30 8.38
C ASP A 45 9.88 9.43 7.68
N THR A 46 9.90 9.45 6.34
CA THR A 46 9.17 10.46 5.54
C THR A 46 7.65 10.38 5.77
N VAL A 47 7.12 9.18 5.96
CA VAL A 47 5.69 8.93 6.22
C VAL A 47 5.38 8.80 7.73
N HIS A 48 6.38 9.09 8.60
CA HIS A 48 6.27 9.03 10.06
C HIS A 48 5.80 7.66 10.60
N LEU A 49 6.26 6.58 9.97
CA LEU A 49 5.97 5.22 10.39
C LEU A 49 7.04 4.73 11.37
N ARG A 50 6.63 4.10 12.48
CA ARG A 50 7.55 3.56 13.49
C ARG A 50 8.47 2.45 12.96
N THR A 51 8.00 1.73 11.96
CA THR A 51 8.72 0.59 11.37
C THR A 51 8.58 0.66 9.86
N PRO A 52 9.65 0.37 9.10
CA PRO A 52 9.57 0.39 7.64
C PRO A 52 8.61 -0.67 7.14
N LEU A 53 7.84 -0.33 6.10
CA LEU A 53 6.92 -1.27 5.43
C LEU A 53 7.66 -2.28 4.55
N THR A 54 8.88 -1.95 4.17
CA THR A 54 9.72 -2.72 3.25
C THR A 54 11.00 -3.12 3.96
N SER A 55 11.39 -4.37 3.81
CA SER A 55 12.70 -4.87 4.19
C SER A 55 13.07 -6.04 3.28
N CYS A 56 14.35 -6.29 3.07
CA CYS A 56 14.83 -7.41 2.27
C CYS A 56 14.30 -8.74 2.80
N GLU A 57 14.27 -8.92 4.13
CA GLU A 57 13.70 -10.12 4.76
C GLU A 57 12.23 -10.35 4.33
N ARG A 58 11.39 -9.31 4.42
CA ARG A 58 9.97 -9.42 4.03
C ARG A 58 9.80 -9.61 2.53
N LEU A 59 10.65 -8.98 1.71
CA LEU A 59 10.62 -9.16 0.25
C LEU A 59 10.99 -10.59 -0.15
N VAL A 60 11.97 -11.19 0.51
CA VAL A 60 12.42 -12.57 0.29
C VAL A 60 11.37 -13.62 0.67
N GLN A 61 10.52 -13.30 1.66
CA GLN A 61 9.45 -14.16 2.18
C GLN A 61 8.07 -13.91 1.51
N SER A 62 7.96 -12.93 0.61
CA SER A 62 6.69 -12.58 -0.03
C SER A 62 6.79 -12.65 -1.55
N ASP A 63 5.64 -12.71 -2.21
CA ASP A 63 5.53 -12.60 -3.67
C ASP A 63 5.52 -11.13 -4.14
N ASN A 64 5.98 -10.21 -3.30
CA ASN A 64 6.09 -8.81 -3.66
C ASN A 64 7.31 -8.60 -4.56
N VAL A 65 7.21 -7.61 -5.43
CA VAL A 65 8.28 -7.23 -6.35
C VAL A 65 8.73 -5.81 -6.01
N LEU A 66 10.05 -5.64 -5.91
CA LEU A 66 10.69 -4.36 -5.71
C LEU A 66 11.34 -3.89 -7.02
N TYR A 67 10.98 -2.70 -7.45
CA TYR A 67 11.61 -1.98 -8.54
C TYR A 67 12.57 -0.96 -7.93
N LEU A 68 13.86 -1.05 -8.25
CA LEU A 68 14.91 -0.23 -7.65
C LEU A 68 15.57 0.64 -8.71
N SER A 69 15.80 1.91 -8.37
CA SER A 69 16.58 2.86 -9.16
C SER A 69 17.86 3.23 -8.40
N TRP A 70 18.98 3.12 -9.08
CA TRP A 70 20.30 3.38 -8.53
C TRP A 70 21.26 3.91 -9.62
N GLU A 71 22.33 4.57 -9.21
CA GLU A 71 23.38 5.10 -10.09
C GLU A 71 24.76 4.74 -9.53
N TYR A 72 25.77 4.68 -10.39
CA TYR A 72 27.17 4.52 -9.99
C TYR A 72 27.95 5.79 -10.33
N ASP A 73 28.70 6.29 -9.36
CA ASP A 73 29.60 7.43 -9.51
C ASP A 73 31.04 6.92 -9.66
N GLU A 74 31.55 6.98 -10.88
CA GLU A 74 32.90 6.49 -11.23
C GLU A 74 34.01 7.31 -10.58
N GLU A 75 33.81 8.62 -10.38
CA GLU A 75 34.84 9.51 -9.80
C GLU A 75 35.05 9.23 -8.31
N LYS A 76 33.98 8.82 -7.62
CA LYS A 76 33.98 8.56 -6.18
C LYS A 76 34.02 7.08 -5.82
N ASP A 77 33.88 6.18 -6.79
CA ASP A 77 33.70 4.73 -6.60
C ASP A 77 32.55 4.41 -5.61
N VAL A 78 31.41 5.07 -5.80
CA VAL A 78 30.24 4.94 -4.92
C VAL A 78 28.98 4.67 -5.73
N SER A 79 28.22 3.65 -5.33
CA SER A 79 26.89 3.39 -5.85
C SER A 79 25.82 4.05 -4.98
N ARG A 80 24.88 4.77 -5.59
CA ARG A 80 23.79 5.47 -4.90
C ARG A 80 22.45 4.88 -5.24
N LEU A 81 21.66 4.52 -4.23
CA LEU A 81 20.26 4.14 -4.42
C LEU A 81 19.39 5.40 -4.33
N LEU A 82 18.64 5.65 -5.41
CA LEU A 82 17.86 6.86 -5.63
C LEU A 82 16.43 6.73 -5.12
N GLY A 83 15.84 5.55 -5.27
CA GLY A 83 14.46 5.28 -4.91
C GLY A 83 14.02 3.88 -5.27
N TYR A 84 12.88 3.47 -4.74
CA TYR A 84 12.27 2.18 -5.02
C TYR A 84 10.75 2.28 -5.11
N LEU A 85 10.16 1.27 -5.74
CA LEU A 85 8.72 1.07 -5.85
C LEU A 85 8.41 -0.41 -5.56
N LYS A 86 7.55 -0.68 -4.58
CA LYS A 86 7.14 -2.03 -4.19
C LYS A 86 5.71 -2.29 -4.61
N VAL A 87 5.49 -3.39 -5.33
CA VAL A 87 4.16 -3.87 -5.70
C VAL A 87 3.92 -5.29 -5.24
N GLY A 88 2.66 -5.66 -5.13
CA GLY A 88 2.26 -7.04 -4.88
C GLY A 88 0.80 -7.25 -5.25
N ARG A 89 0.45 -8.49 -5.58
CA ARG A 89 -0.95 -8.87 -5.84
C ARG A 89 -1.69 -9.01 -4.52
N LYS A 90 -2.89 -8.43 -4.44
CA LYS A 90 -3.77 -8.48 -3.27
C LYS A 90 -5.18 -8.83 -3.69
N LYS A 91 -5.81 -9.74 -2.95
CA LYS A 91 -7.24 -9.99 -3.04
C LYS A 91 -7.98 -8.84 -2.39
N LEU A 92 -8.71 -8.07 -3.18
CA LEU A 92 -9.44 -6.88 -2.72
C LEU A 92 -10.92 -7.01 -3.05
N PHE A 93 -11.72 -6.44 -2.17
CA PHE A 93 -13.14 -6.14 -2.41
C PHE A 93 -13.25 -4.64 -2.62
N LEU A 94 -13.69 -4.24 -3.81
CA LEU A 94 -13.75 -2.86 -4.26
C LEU A 94 -15.20 -2.46 -4.57
N TYR A 95 -15.47 -1.16 -4.46
CA TYR A 95 -16.76 -0.56 -4.78
C TYR A 95 -16.54 0.58 -5.76
N ASP A 96 -17.41 0.65 -6.78
CA ASP A 96 -17.47 1.81 -7.68
C ASP A 96 -18.31 2.95 -7.07
N ARG A 97 -18.51 4.02 -7.84
CA ARG A 97 -19.31 5.19 -7.42
C ARG A 97 -20.80 4.85 -7.26
N GLN A 98 -21.27 3.83 -7.96
CA GLN A 98 -22.62 3.32 -7.93
C GLN A 98 -22.82 2.28 -6.82
N MET A 99 -21.79 2.05 -6.00
CA MET A 99 -21.76 1.06 -4.91
C MET A 99 -21.89 -0.39 -5.40
N VAL A 100 -21.56 -0.66 -6.66
CA VAL A 100 -21.43 -2.03 -7.18
C VAL A 100 -20.13 -2.63 -6.68
N THR A 101 -20.18 -3.90 -6.30
CA THR A 101 -19.07 -4.63 -5.68
C THR A 101 -18.27 -5.41 -6.71
N TYR A 102 -16.96 -5.42 -6.53
CA TYR A 102 -16.02 -6.18 -7.35
C TYR A 102 -15.06 -6.91 -6.42
N GLU A 103 -14.95 -8.23 -6.57
CA GLU A 103 -13.93 -9.04 -5.91
C GLU A 103 -12.89 -9.46 -6.95
N GLY A 104 -11.62 -9.42 -6.58
CA GLY A 104 -10.57 -9.89 -7.47
C GLY A 104 -9.19 -9.78 -6.86
N GLU A 105 -8.21 -10.32 -7.59
CA GLU A 105 -6.81 -10.12 -7.29
C GLU A 105 -6.25 -8.98 -8.14
N PHE A 106 -5.85 -7.89 -7.47
CA PHE A 106 -5.38 -6.67 -8.11
C PHE A 106 -3.90 -6.42 -7.82
N LEU A 107 -3.18 -5.90 -8.81
CA LEU A 107 -1.84 -5.38 -8.58
C LEU A 107 -1.95 -4.12 -7.71
N SER A 108 -1.24 -4.12 -6.59
CA SER A 108 -1.27 -3.04 -5.62
C SER A 108 0.10 -2.40 -5.47
N LEU A 109 0.15 -1.07 -5.50
CA LEU A 109 1.30 -0.27 -5.08
C LEU A 109 1.31 -0.18 -3.56
N LEU A 110 2.32 -0.80 -2.94
CA LEU A 110 2.38 -1.03 -1.49
C LEU A 110 3.36 -0.09 -0.77
N ASP A 111 4.39 0.39 -1.48
CA ASP A 111 5.36 1.33 -0.95
C ASP A 111 6.06 2.03 -2.14
N PHE A 112 6.30 3.32 -2.02
CA PHE A 112 6.93 4.09 -3.10
C PHE A 112 7.72 5.25 -2.52
N TYR A 113 9.02 5.26 -2.81
CA TYR A 113 9.93 6.26 -2.29
C TYR A 113 10.96 6.68 -3.32
N VAL A 114 11.13 7.99 -3.45
CA VAL A 114 12.26 8.59 -4.17
C VAL A 114 12.87 9.61 -3.24
N HIS A 115 14.19 9.56 -3.09
CA HIS A 115 14.90 10.47 -2.23
C HIS A 115 14.65 11.93 -2.63
N PHE A 116 14.45 12.83 -1.65
CA PHE A 116 14.02 14.21 -1.88
C PHE A 116 14.88 14.96 -2.91
N HIS A 117 16.20 14.75 -2.90
CA HIS A 117 17.13 15.39 -3.84
C HIS A 117 16.88 14.98 -5.32
N TYR A 118 16.24 13.83 -5.55
CA TYR A 118 15.95 13.28 -6.87
C TYR A 118 14.45 13.30 -7.21
N GLN A 119 13.62 13.85 -6.34
CA GLN A 119 12.21 14.05 -6.65
C GLN A 119 12.07 15.07 -7.79
N ARG A 120 11.03 14.89 -8.61
CA ARG A 120 10.73 15.72 -9.79
C ARG A 120 11.79 15.68 -10.92
N LYS A 121 12.80 14.81 -10.83
CA LYS A 121 13.79 14.54 -11.90
C LYS A 121 13.41 13.37 -12.83
N GLY A 122 12.15 12.91 -12.79
CA GLY A 122 11.67 11.80 -13.63
C GLY A 122 11.91 10.38 -13.10
N ILE A 123 12.71 10.20 -12.04
CA ILE A 123 13.01 8.88 -11.44
C ILE A 123 11.74 8.12 -11.04
N GLY A 124 10.79 8.80 -10.39
CA GLY A 124 9.53 8.17 -9.99
C GLY A 124 8.70 7.67 -11.17
N ARG A 125 8.69 8.43 -12.28
CA ARG A 125 8.04 8.01 -13.53
C ARG A 125 8.75 6.82 -14.14
N ALA A 126 10.08 6.83 -14.19
CA ALA A 126 10.85 5.71 -14.74
C ALA A 126 10.61 4.40 -13.98
N LEU A 127 10.57 4.45 -12.63
CA LEU A 127 10.22 3.31 -11.79
C LEU A 127 8.81 2.79 -12.07
N PHE A 128 7.83 3.70 -12.15
CA PHE A 128 6.43 3.32 -12.37
C PHE A 128 6.20 2.78 -13.78
N ASP A 129 6.75 3.42 -14.81
CA ASP A 129 6.68 2.97 -16.22
C ASP A 129 7.32 1.58 -16.40
N MET A 130 8.45 1.33 -15.74
CA MET A 130 9.09 0.00 -15.76
C MET A 130 8.19 -1.05 -15.11
N MET A 131 7.59 -0.73 -13.96
CA MET A 131 6.62 -1.62 -13.30
C MET A 131 5.41 -1.93 -14.19
N LEU A 132 4.82 -0.93 -14.85
CA LEU A 132 3.69 -1.14 -15.76
C LEU A 132 4.06 -2.07 -16.93
N LYS A 133 5.25 -1.87 -17.51
CA LYS A 133 5.74 -2.69 -18.63
C LYS A 133 6.00 -4.14 -18.20
N ASN A 134 6.62 -4.34 -17.04
CA ASN A 134 6.99 -5.66 -16.54
C ASN A 134 5.78 -6.46 -16.04
N GLU A 135 4.83 -5.80 -15.36
CA GLU A 135 3.61 -6.42 -14.85
C GLU A 135 2.48 -6.48 -15.90
N ARG A 136 2.67 -5.84 -17.06
CA ARG A 136 1.72 -5.78 -18.19
C ARG A 136 0.35 -5.25 -17.80
N VAL A 137 0.34 -4.17 -17.04
CA VAL A 137 -0.88 -3.50 -16.59
C VAL A 137 -0.90 -2.05 -17.03
N LEU A 138 -2.09 -1.46 -17.06
CA LEU A 138 -2.29 -0.04 -17.27
C LEU A 138 -2.31 0.72 -15.94
N PRO A 139 -1.96 2.03 -15.93
CA PRO A 139 -1.87 2.81 -14.70
C PRO A 139 -3.15 2.76 -13.84
N TYR A 140 -4.32 2.80 -14.46
CA TYR A 140 -5.61 2.78 -13.76
C TYR A 140 -5.95 1.43 -13.15
N GLN A 141 -5.26 0.34 -13.54
CA GLN A 141 -5.48 -1.01 -13.01
C GLN A 141 -4.69 -1.24 -11.71
N VAL A 142 -3.84 -0.29 -11.31
CA VAL A 142 -3.03 -0.39 -10.09
C VAL A 142 -3.80 0.19 -8.91
N ALA A 143 -4.07 -0.63 -7.90
CA ALA A 143 -4.63 -0.17 -6.63
C ALA A 143 -3.53 0.48 -5.77
N LEU A 144 -3.83 1.57 -5.08
CA LEU A 144 -2.87 2.28 -4.24
C LEU A 144 -3.17 2.00 -2.76
N ASP A 145 -2.22 1.41 -2.03
CA ASP A 145 -2.35 1.22 -0.59
C ASP A 145 -1.91 2.47 0.18
N ASN A 146 -2.83 3.10 0.90
CA ASN A 146 -2.59 4.28 1.74
C ASN A 146 -1.77 5.38 1.03
N PRO A 147 -2.22 5.87 -0.15
CA PRO A 147 -1.43 6.82 -0.93
C PRO A 147 -1.28 8.16 -0.22
N THR A 148 -0.10 8.77 -0.36
CA THR A 148 0.14 10.15 0.05
C THR A 148 -0.48 11.13 -0.94
N VAL A 149 -0.69 12.37 -0.51
CA VAL A 149 -1.14 13.46 -1.40
C VAL A 149 -0.16 13.65 -2.57
N THR A 150 1.14 13.48 -2.31
CA THR A 150 2.18 13.57 -3.34
C THR A 150 2.09 12.45 -4.38
N LEU A 151 1.73 11.23 -3.97
CA LEU A 151 1.48 10.12 -4.88
C LEU A 151 0.22 10.35 -5.71
N LEU A 152 -0.90 10.79 -5.11
CA LEU A 152 -2.11 11.11 -5.87
C LEU A 152 -1.87 12.20 -6.92
N ALA A 153 -1.15 13.27 -6.55
CA ALA A 153 -0.76 14.32 -7.49
C ALA A 153 0.17 13.82 -8.61
N PHE A 154 1.06 12.87 -8.29
CA PHE A 154 1.90 12.21 -9.29
C PHE A 154 1.06 11.39 -10.28
N MET A 155 0.07 10.64 -9.81
CA MET A 155 -0.84 9.85 -10.65
C MET A 155 -1.66 10.74 -11.57
N GLY A 156 -2.23 11.83 -11.04
CA GLY A 156 -2.98 12.81 -11.83
C GLY A 156 -2.11 13.49 -12.90
N LYS A 157 -0.92 13.97 -12.54
CA LYS A 157 -0.04 14.69 -13.49
C LYS A 157 0.57 13.78 -14.56
N THR A 158 0.90 12.53 -14.22
CA THR A 158 1.69 11.65 -15.09
C THR A 158 0.81 10.73 -15.93
N TYR A 159 -0.34 10.32 -15.41
CA TYR A 159 -1.21 9.31 -16.02
C TYR A 159 -2.67 9.77 -16.19
N ASP A 160 -2.96 11.05 -15.94
CA ASP A 160 -4.31 11.65 -16.03
C ASP A 160 -5.35 10.98 -15.11
N LEU A 161 -4.89 10.43 -13.99
CA LEU A 161 -5.72 9.78 -12.99
C LEU A 161 -6.12 10.79 -11.90
N THR A 162 -7.15 11.59 -12.20
CA THR A 162 -7.55 12.75 -11.40
C THR A 162 -8.71 12.45 -10.42
N GLU A 163 -9.39 11.33 -10.61
CA GLU A 163 -10.63 11.01 -9.91
C GLU A 163 -10.49 9.77 -8.99
N PRO A 164 -9.78 9.88 -7.84
CA PRO A 164 -9.58 8.77 -6.92
C PRO A 164 -10.88 8.37 -6.21
N ILE A 165 -11.13 7.06 -6.11
CA ILE A 165 -12.23 6.45 -5.36
C ILE A 165 -11.65 5.81 -4.12
N TRP A 166 -11.95 6.40 -2.96
CA TRP A 166 -11.54 5.89 -1.66
C TRP A 166 -12.42 4.72 -1.25
N GLN A 167 -11.82 3.56 -1.05
CA GLN A 167 -12.53 2.36 -0.58
C GLN A 167 -12.79 2.43 0.92
N ASN A 168 -13.56 1.52 1.53
CA ASN A 168 -13.67 1.50 3.00
C ASN A 168 -12.35 1.06 3.67
N THR A 169 -11.49 0.33 2.95
CA THR A 169 -10.10 0.06 3.35
C THR A 169 -9.20 1.30 3.20
N ASN A 170 -7.88 1.11 3.36
CA ASN A 170 -6.85 2.11 3.03
C ASN A 170 -6.58 2.24 1.53
N PHE A 171 -7.22 1.41 0.70
CA PHE A 171 -6.96 1.41 -0.74
C PHE A 171 -7.68 2.54 -1.46
N VAL A 172 -7.02 3.04 -2.50
CA VAL A 172 -7.55 3.97 -3.47
C VAL A 172 -7.41 3.37 -4.86
N VAL A 173 -8.47 3.46 -5.64
CA VAL A 173 -8.52 3.02 -7.04
C VAL A 173 -9.09 4.14 -7.89
N PHE A 174 -9.01 4.01 -9.22
CA PHE A 174 -9.58 4.98 -10.15
C PHE A 174 -10.77 4.37 -10.88
N ASN A 175 -11.68 5.22 -11.36
CA ASN A 175 -12.95 4.75 -11.94
C ASN A 175 -12.73 3.81 -13.15
N GLN A 176 -11.71 4.08 -13.95
CA GLN A 176 -11.37 3.30 -15.14
C GLN A 176 -10.94 1.86 -14.81
N LEU A 177 -10.58 1.57 -13.55
CA LEU A 177 -10.30 0.19 -13.10
C LEU A 177 -11.51 -0.71 -13.34
N PHE A 178 -12.71 -0.23 -13.03
CA PHE A 178 -13.94 -1.03 -13.08
C PHE A 178 -14.43 -1.31 -14.50
N GLU A 179 -14.02 -0.53 -15.48
CA GLU A 179 -14.29 -0.81 -16.91
C GLU A 179 -13.58 -2.08 -17.38
N SER A 180 -12.50 -2.47 -16.68
CA SER A 180 -11.68 -3.64 -17.04
C SER A 180 -12.00 -4.92 -16.24
N VAL A 181 -12.99 -4.89 -15.34
CA VAL A 181 -13.29 -5.99 -14.42
C VAL A 181 -14.73 -6.48 -14.62
N SER A 182 -14.93 -7.79 -14.63
CA SER A 182 -16.27 -8.39 -14.66
C SER A 182 -17.01 -8.15 -13.34
N LYS A 183 -18.28 -7.76 -13.43
CA LYS A 183 -19.15 -7.58 -12.25
C LYS A 183 -19.43 -8.94 -11.60
N ASP A 184 -19.25 -9.02 -10.29
CA ASP A 184 -19.74 -10.14 -9.47
C ASP A 184 -20.88 -9.58 -8.61
N GLU A 185 -22.13 -9.79 -9.05
CA GLU A 185 -23.31 -9.21 -8.38
C GLU A 185 -23.69 -9.94 -7.07
N ASP A 186 -23.17 -11.15 -6.84
CA ASP A 186 -23.70 -12.07 -5.82
C ASP A 186 -22.84 -12.25 -4.55
N LYS A 187 -21.66 -11.60 -4.42
CA LYS A 187 -20.67 -11.94 -3.37
C LYS A 187 -20.06 -10.76 -2.59
N ALA A 188 -20.81 -9.70 -2.30
CA ALA A 188 -20.33 -8.75 -1.29
C ALA A 188 -20.20 -9.45 0.08
N PRO A 189 -19.02 -9.49 0.74
CA PRO A 189 -18.86 -10.14 2.03
C PRO A 189 -19.81 -9.56 3.09
N GLU A 190 -20.34 -10.43 3.94
CA GLU A 190 -21.20 -10.02 5.05
C GLU A 190 -20.44 -9.07 5.98
N GLY A 191 -21.06 -7.94 6.36
CA GLY A 191 -20.43 -6.86 7.13
C GLY A 191 -19.86 -5.68 6.32
N TRP A 192 -19.78 -5.80 4.99
CA TRP A 192 -19.36 -4.70 4.09
C TRP A 192 -20.50 -4.00 3.36
N ARG A 193 -21.70 -4.60 3.36
CA ARG A 193 -22.91 -3.85 3.00
C ARG A 193 -23.03 -2.70 4.00
N ARG A 194 -23.27 -1.47 3.51
CA ARG A 194 -23.80 -0.41 4.40
C ARG A 194 -24.91 -1.06 5.23
N PRO A 195 -24.94 -0.90 6.57
CA PRO A 195 -26.19 -1.09 7.28
C PRO A 195 -27.19 -0.26 6.49
N SER A 196 -28.21 -0.91 5.91
CA SER A 196 -29.27 -0.16 5.25
C SER A 196 -29.68 0.88 6.27
N THR A 197 -29.45 2.16 5.97
CA THR A 197 -29.99 3.23 6.79
C THR A 197 -31.44 2.85 6.97
N PRO A 198 -31.92 2.63 8.21
CA PRO A 198 -33.28 2.19 8.41
C PRO A 198 -34.14 3.20 7.67
N ARG A 199 -34.76 2.77 6.55
CA ARG A 199 -35.80 3.57 5.95
C ARG A 199 -36.80 3.73 7.08
N HIS A 200 -36.97 4.97 7.50
CA HIS A 200 -37.82 5.32 8.62
C HIS A 200 -39.17 4.62 8.44
N ILE A 201 -39.42 3.61 9.28
CA ILE A 201 -40.74 3.06 9.50
C ILE A 201 -41.07 3.46 10.93
N GLY A 202 -42.05 4.34 11.03
CA GLY A 202 -42.53 4.86 12.30
C GLY A 202 -43.06 3.76 13.23
N ASN A 203 -43.12 4.17 14.49
CA ASN A 203 -43.83 3.59 15.63
C ASN A 203 -43.39 2.21 16.17
N GLY A 204 -42.51 2.29 17.18
CA GLY A 204 -42.68 1.52 18.42
C GLY A 204 -41.82 0.26 18.58
N ALA A 205 -41.22 0.16 19.77
CA ALA A 205 -40.56 -1.01 20.39
C ALA A 205 -39.13 -1.37 19.94
N THR A 206 -38.17 -0.99 20.79
CA THR A 206 -36.80 -1.49 20.85
C THR A 206 -36.76 -2.97 21.24
N ASN A 207 -36.18 -3.84 20.41
CA ASN A 207 -35.64 -5.11 20.86
C ASN A 207 -34.38 -5.47 20.06
N THR A 208 -33.23 -5.32 20.71
CA THR A 208 -31.89 -5.68 20.22
C THR A 208 -31.70 -7.20 20.34
N ARG A 209 -32.05 -7.93 19.28
CA ARG A 209 -31.95 -9.40 19.22
C ARG A 209 -30.76 -9.91 18.37
N TRP A 210 -29.80 -9.03 18.05
CA TRP A 210 -28.70 -9.31 17.12
C TRP A 210 -27.34 -9.59 17.79
N LEU A 211 -27.26 -9.53 19.13
CA LEU A 211 -26.00 -9.68 19.88
C LEU A 211 -25.67 -11.12 20.32
N GLU A 212 -26.58 -12.09 20.17
CA GLU A 212 -26.44 -13.40 20.82
C GLU A 212 -25.68 -14.46 20.00
N HIS A 213 -25.49 -14.28 18.69
CA HIS A 213 -24.98 -15.35 17.81
C HIS A 213 -23.48 -15.26 17.42
N ALA A 214 -22.73 -14.28 17.93
CA ALA A 214 -21.36 -13.99 17.44
C ALA A 214 -20.21 -14.52 18.32
N ILE A 215 -20.45 -15.50 19.22
CA ILE A 215 -19.41 -15.98 20.15
C ILE A 215 -19.00 -17.42 19.81
N SER A 216 -17.88 -17.60 19.11
CA SER A 216 -17.09 -18.84 19.16
C SER A 216 -15.63 -18.50 19.50
N GLY A 217 -15.18 -18.90 20.69
CA GLY A 217 -13.92 -18.50 21.28
C GLY A 217 -12.76 -19.48 21.10
N HIS A 218 -11.55 -18.98 21.33
CA HIS A 218 -10.37 -19.73 21.77
C HIS A 218 -9.48 -18.79 22.61
N GLN A 219 -9.10 -19.26 23.82
CA GLN A 219 -8.29 -18.53 24.80
C GLN A 219 -6.83 -18.97 24.76
N SER A 220 -5.89 -18.04 24.90
CA SER A 220 -4.54 -18.31 25.40
C SER A 220 -4.14 -17.29 26.47
N LYS A 221 -3.83 -17.81 27.66
CA LYS A 221 -3.51 -17.10 28.90
C LYS A 221 -2.23 -16.27 28.80
N GLY A 222 -2.30 -15.00 29.21
CA GLY A 222 -1.15 -14.18 29.60
C GLY A 222 -1.03 -14.09 31.11
N GLN A 223 0.19 -14.08 31.64
CA GLN A 223 0.47 -13.68 33.02
C GLN A 223 0.94 -12.21 33.06
N GLN A 224 0.42 -11.53 34.08
CA GLN A 224 0.42 -10.11 34.45
C GLN A 224 1.82 -9.47 34.45
N THR A 225 1.98 -8.16 34.19
CA THR A 225 1.59 -7.09 35.13
C THR A 225 1.30 -5.74 34.46
N GLY A 226 0.24 -5.05 34.91
CA GLY A 226 0.16 -3.59 34.96
C GLY A 226 -0.79 -2.88 33.98
N SER A 227 -2.06 -2.73 34.39
CA SER A 227 -3.07 -1.73 33.96
C SER A 227 -3.40 -1.61 32.45
N PRO A 228 -4.51 -2.19 31.96
CA PRO A 228 -4.84 -2.25 30.54
C PRO A 228 -5.60 -1.00 30.07
N VAL A 229 -5.03 -0.28 29.12
CA VAL A 229 -5.87 0.29 28.06
C VAL A 229 -6.31 -0.91 27.23
N ASP A 230 -7.60 -1.28 27.31
CA ASP A 230 -8.18 -2.39 26.54
C ASP A 230 -8.14 -2.03 25.04
N ALA A 231 -6.97 -2.19 24.44
CA ALA A 231 -6.83 -2.26 23.01
C ALA A 231 -7.49 -3.58 22.59
N ASP A 232 -8.66 -3.47 21.97
CA ASP A 232 -9.33 -4.61 21.38
C ASP A 232 -8.40 -5.23 20.32
N THR A 233 -7.76 -6.34 20.71
CA THR A 233 -6.83 -7.12 19.90
C THR A 233 -7.55 -8.19 19.09
N SER A 234 -8.88 -8.23 19.14
CA SER A 234 -9.66 -9.09 18.25
C SER A 234 -9.40 -8.70 16.79
N THR A 235 -9.62 -9.65 15.88
CA THR A 235 -9.57 -9.39 14.44
C THR A 235 -10.52 -8.25 14.05
N GLU A 236 -11.67 -8.16 14.71
CA GLU A 236 -12.65 -7.08 14.54
C GLU A 236 -12.13 -5.75 15.08
N GLY A 237 -11.57 -5.71 16.28
CA GLY A 237 -10.94 -4.52 16.86
C GLY A 237 -9.79 -4.00 16.02
N THR A 238 -8.98 -4.89 15.46
CA THR A 238 -7.86 -4.52 14.58
C THR A 238 -8.35 -3.95 13.25
N LEU A 239 -9.41 -4.53 12.67
CA LEU A 239 -10.03 -4.02 11.43
C LEU A 239 -10.76 -2.69 11.68
N ALA A 240 -11.47 -2.55 12.80
CA ALA A 240 -12.15 -1.33 13.20
C ALA A 240 -11.15 -0.20 13.49
N ASN A 241 -10.05 -0.49 14.19
CA ASN A 241 -8.98 0.47 14.43
C ASN A 241 -8.29 0.91 13.14
N ARG A 242 -8.06 -0.04 12.19
CA ARG A 242 -7.54 0.30 10.86
C ARG A 242 -8.53 1.13 10.04
N ALA A 243 -9.82 0.80 10.06
CA ALA A 243 -10.86 1.54 9.36
C ALA A 243 -11.05 2.96 9.94
N GLN A 244 -10.98 3.11 11.27
CA GLN A 244 -11.01 4.42 11.92
C GLN A 244 -9.77 5.25 11.59
N ALA A 245 -8.57 4.66 11.62
CA ALA A 245 -7.34 5.33 11.19
C ALA A 245 -7.40 5.74 9.70
N ALA A 246 -7.96 4.89 8.84
CA ALA A 246 -8.22 5.20 7.43
C ALA A 246 -9.15 6.41 7.28
N ARG A 247 -10.24 6.44 8.06
CA ARG A 247 -11.24 7.51 8.05
C ARG A 247 -10.65 8.85 8.48
N LEU A 248 -9.86 8.86 9.56
CA LEU A 248 -9.20 10.06 10.08
C LEU A 248 -8.16 10.63 9.10
N ARG A 249 -7.41 9.77 8.40
CA ARG A 249 -6.46 10.21 7.37
C ARG A 249 -7.16 10.72 6.11
N LYS A 250 -8.24 10.06 5.67
CA LYS A 250 -9.08 10.56 4.57
C LYS A 250 -9.64 11.93 4.89
N SER A 251 -10.14 12.15 6.11
CA SER A 251 -10.58 13.49 6.50
C SER A 251 -9.45 14.52 6.49
N HIS A 252 -8.22 14.15 6.87
CA HIS A 252 -7.08 15.07 6.81
C HIS A 252 -6.69 15.43 5.35
N ILE A 253 -6.63 14.43 4.45
CA ILE A 253 -6.29 14.62 3.03
C ILE A 253 -7.39 15.40 2.28
N LEU A 254 -8.66 15.13 2.58
CA LEU A 254 -9.81 15.82 1.98
C LEU A 254 -10.04 17.21 2.59
N SER A 255 -9.60 17.44 3.83
CA SER A 255 -9.72 18.73 4.53
C SER A 255 -8.56 19.69 4.26
N SER A 256 -7.40 19.22 3.77
CA SER A 256 -6.33 20.12 3.36
C SER A 256 -6.77 20.86 2.10
N LYS A 257 -7.10 22.16 2.25
CA LYS A 257 -7.35 23.08 1.14
C LYS A 257 -6.20 22.97 0.13
N PRO A 258 -6.47 22.94 -1.19
CA PRO A 258 -5.40 23.01 -2.17
C PRO A 258 -4.66 24.32 -1.96
N LEU A 259 -3.38 24.23 -1.59
CA LEU A 259 -2.44 25.33 -1.73
C LEU A 259 -2.12 25.42 -3.22
N TRP A 260 -3.01 26.06 -3.98
CA TRP A 260 -2.60 26.76 -5.19
C TRP A 260 -1.97 28.09 -4.79
#